data_AF-A7RR45-F1
#
_entry.id   AF-A7RR45-F1
#
_cell.length_a   1.000
_cell.length_b   1.000
_cell.length_c   1.000
_cell.angle_alpha   90.00
_cell.angle_beta   90.00
_cell.angle_gamma   90.00
#
_symmetry.space_group_name_H-M   'P 1'
#
loop_
_entity.id
_entity.type
_entity.pdbx_description
1 polymer ?
#
loop_
_entity_poly.entity_id
_entity_poly.type
_entity_poly.pdbx_seq_one_letter_code
_entity_poly.pdbx_strand_id
1 'polypeptide(L)'
;KWTPPKSPFSLVQETLFHDPWKLLVSSIFLNRTAGTQAIPIMWEFFRRYPDAAEASKADPGPISDLLRPLGLHEKRAKALVQFSAEFLSRDWIYPDTLYGIGKYGSDSYRIFFLGEWKDVKPEDHKLNLYHDWLWKQEREGLL
;
A
#
# COMPACT_ATOMS: atom_id res chain seq x y z
N LYS A 1 16.85 -9.68 -8.17
CA LYS A 1 15.64 -9.48 -7.32
C LYS A 1 15.71 -8.05 -6.81
N TRP A 2 14.69 -7.23 -7.08
CA TRP A 2 14.66 -5.82 -6.66
C TRP A 2 14.55 -5.71 -5.13
N THR A 3 15.22 -4.73 -4.55
CA THR A 3 15.06 -4.33 -3.14
C THR A 3 15.08 -2.80 -3.12
N PRO A 4 13.94 -2.14 -2.87
CA PRO A 4 13.89 -0.70 -2.89
C PRO A 4 14.80 -0.14 -1.79
N PRO A 5 15.71 0.80 -2.11
CA PRO A 5 16.63 1.35 -1.14
C PRO A 5 15.90 2.23 -0.12
N LYS A 6 16.45 2.31 1.10
CA LYS A 6 15.90 3.17 2.15
C LYS A 6 16.17 4.63 1.83
N SER A 7 15.13 5.45 1.84
CA SER A 7 15.22 6.87 1.58
C SER A 7 15.26 7.69 2.88
N PRO A 8 15.66 8.97 2.81
CA PRO A 8 15.49 9.92 3.92
C PRO A 8 14.03 10.19 4.30
N PHE A 9 13.05 9.78 3.47
CA PHE A 9 11.63 10.10 3.66
C PHE A 9 10.88 9.06 4.50
N SER A 10 11.49 7.89 4.74
CA SER A 10 10.93 6.82 5.57
C SER A 10 9.48 6.45 5.19
N LEU A 11 9.25 6.23 3.90
CA LEU A 11 7.93 5.80 3.42
C LEU A 11 7.62 4.41 3.96
N VAL A 12 6.36 4.17 4.34
CA VAL A 12 5.97 2.88 4.91
C VAL A 12 6.15 1.73 3.90
N GLN A 13 6.03 2.04 2.61
CA GLN A 13 6.31 1.14 1.50
C GLN A 13 7.72 0.54 1.53
N GLU A 14 8.73 1.31 2.00
CA GLU A 14 10.12 0.84 2.15
C GLU A 14 10.26 -0.30 3.17
N THR A 15 9.28 -0.43 4.08
CA THR A 15 9.25 -1.52 5.07
C THR A 15 8.37 -2.68 4.62
N LEU A 16 7.31 -2.41 3.84
CA LEU A 16 6.30 -3.40 3.46
C LEU A 16 6.57 -4.06 2.10
N PHE A 17 7.59 -3.64 1.34
CA PHE A 17 7.82 -4.12 -0.04
C PHE A 17 7.97 -5.64 -0.21
N HIS A 18 8.28 -6.39 0.85
CA HIS A 18 8.42 -7.84 0.78
C HIS A 18 7.06 -8.57 0.82
N ASP A 19 6.00 -7.87 1.21
CA ASP A 19 4.63 -8.38 1.34
C ASP A 19 3.70 -7.51 0.47
N PRO A 20 3.38 -7.95 -0.77
CA PRO A 20 2.62 -7.13 -1.71
C PRO A 20 1.20 -6.83 -1.21
N TRP A 21 0.60 -7.75 -0.44
CA TRP A 21 -0.72 -7.53 0.14
C TRP A 21 -0.65 -6.42 1.19
N LYS A 22 0.30 -6.47 2.13
CA LYS A 22 0.46 -5.39 3.13
C LYS A 22 0.82 -4.05 2.51
N LEU A 23 1.67 -4.05 1.50
CA LEU A 23 2.01 -2.84 0.75
C LEU A 23 0.75 -2.21 0.14
N LEU A 24 -0.11 -3.00 -0.50
CA LEU A 24 -1.37 -2.51 -1.09
C LEU A 24 -2.40 -2.11 -0.04
N VAL A 25 -2.54 -2.85 1.06
CA VAL A 25 -3.37 -2.44 2.22
C VAL A 25 -2.92 -1.07 2.74
N SER A 26 -1.61 -0.82 2.83
CA SER A 26 -1.10 0.48 3.28
C SER A 26 -1.58 1.63 2.40
N SER A 27 -1.75 1.40 1.09
CA SER A 27 -2.29 2.41 0.18
C SER A 27 -3.77 2.74 0.45
N ILE A 28 -4.56 1.74 0.86
CA ILE A 28 -5.96 1.92 1.27
C ILE A 28 -6.04 2.74 2.57
N PHE A 29 -5.13 2.50 3.51
CA PHE A 29 -5.05 3.26 4.77
C PHE A 29 -4.64 4.72 4.56
N LEU A 30 -3.69 4.97 3.66
CA LEU A 30 -3.16 6.30 3.38
C LEU A 30 -4.06 7.13 2.45
N ASN A 31 -5.13 6.55 1.91
CA ASN A 31 -6.07 7.28 1.08
C ASN A 31 -6.72 8.44 1.85
N ARG A 32 -6.41 9.68 1.42
CA ARG A 32 -6.90 10.95 2.01
C ARG A 32 -6.68 11.03 3.53
N THR A 33 -5.64 10.38 4.06
CA THR A 33 -5.38 10.30 5.50
C THR A 33 -3.90 10.49 5.79
N ALA A 34 -3.57 11.30 6.80
CA ALA A 34 -2.19 11.49 7.20
C ALA A 34 -1.59 10.20 7.76
N GLY A 35 -0.38 9.85 7.31
CA GLY A 35 0.33 8.64 7.77
C GLY A 35 0.54 8.60 9.28
N THR A 36 0.69 9.75 9.94
CA THR A 36 0.80 9.84 11.41
C THR A 36 -0.42 9.29 12.15
N GLN A 37 -1.61 9.36 11.55
CA GLN A 37 -2.83 8.77 12.11
C GLN A 37 -3.07 7.35 11.58
N ALA A 38 -2.83 7.13 10.28
CA ALA A 38 -3.14 5.86 9.63
C ALA A 38 -2.21 4.71 10.05
N ILE A 39 -0.90 4.96 10.17
CA ILE A 39 0.11 3.90 10.36
C ILE A 39 -0.09 3.13 11.68
N PRO A 40 -0.32 3.76 12.85
CA PRO A 40 -0.57 3.01 14.09
C PRO A 40 -1.78 2.07 14.00
N ILE A 41 -2.87 2.55 13.39
CA ILE A 41 -4.10 1.76 13.22
C ILE A 41 -3.91 0.65 12.17
N MET A 42 -3.11 0.90 11.14
CA MET A 42 -2.73 -0.10 10.14
C MET A 42 -1.96 -1.26 10.76
N TRP A 43 -1.02 -0.98 11.66
CA TRP A 43 -0.31 -2.05 12.38
C TRP A 43 -1.23 -2.86 13.30
N GLU A 44 -2.19 -2.21 13.95
CA GLU A 44 -3.22 -2.92 14.72
C GLU A 44 -4.13 -3.76 13.80
N PHE A 45 -4.46 -3.27 12.60
CA PHE A 45 -5.17 -4.06 11.60
C PHE A 45 -4.37 -5.30 11.20
N PHE A 46 -3.08 -5.17 10.87
CA PHE A 46 -2.23 -6.32 10.54
C PHE A 46 -2.05 -7.30 11.70
N ARG A 47 -2.10 -6.82 12.95
CA ARG A 47 -2.07 -7.71 14.12
C ARG A 47 -3.33 -8.57 14.21
N ARG A 48 -4.50 -8.03 13.83
CA ARG A 48 -5.78 -8.76 13.84
C ARG A 48 -5.99 -9.61 12.58
N TYR A 49 -5.52 -9.13 11.44
CA TYR A 49 -5.67 -9.73 10.13
C TYR A 49 -4.28 -9.81 9.48
N PRO A 50 -3.51 -10.88 9.73
CA PRO A 50 -2.10 -10.95 9.37
C PRO A 50 -1.83 -11.12 7.87
N ASP A 51 -2.81 -11.60 7.11
CA ASP A 51 -2.73 -11.87 5.68
C ASP A 51 -4.08 -11.67 4.97
N ALA A 52 -4.05 -11.80 3.64
CA ALA A 52 -5.22 -11.67 2.78
C ALA A 52 -6.29 -12.74 3.06
N ALA A 53 -5.90 -13.95 3.46
CA ALA A 53 -6.84 -15.05 3.67
C ALA A 53 -7.73 -14.78 4.89
N GLU A 54 -7.14 -14.28 5.96
CA GLU A 54 -7.88 -13.85 7.16
C GLU A 54 -8.69 -12.58 6.90
N ALA A 55 -8.10 -11.57 6.23
CA ALA A 55 -8.80 -10.32 5.94
C ALA A 55 -10.00 -10.50 4.98
N SER A 56 -9.92 -11.44 4.02
CA SER A 56 -10.99 -11.72 3.05
C SER A 56 -12.25 -12.34 3.67
N LYS A 57 -12.11 -13.00 4.83
CA LYS A 57 -13.21 -13.66 5.56
C LYS A 57 -13.76 -12.81 6.70
N ALA A 58 -13.12 -11.67 6.98
CA ALA A 58 -13.47 -10.83 8.11
C ALA A 58 -14.83 -10.14 7.91
N ASP A 59 -15.56 -9.96 8.99
CA ASP A 59 -16.70 -9.06 9.02
C ASP A 59 -16.22 -7.60 8.90
N PRO A 60 -16.72 -6.80 7.93
CA PRO A 60 -16.40 -5.39 7.85
C PRO A 60 -16.75 -4.57 9.10
N GLY A 61 -17.69 -5.02 9.95
CA GLY A 61 -18.12 -4.30 11.16
C GLY A 61 -16.95 -3.99 12.13
N PRO A 62 -16.26 -4.99 12.69
CA PRO A 62 -15.10 -4.79 13.56
C PRO A 62 -13.94 -4.02 12.90
N ILE A 63 -13.76 -4.15 11.58
CA ILE A 63 -12.76 -3.37 10.85
C ILE A 63 -13.19 -1.89 10.80
N SER A 64 -14.45 -1.61 10.49
CA SER A 64 -15.01 -0.24 10.48
C SER A 64 -14.85 0.43 11.84
N ASP A 65 -15.07 -0.31 12.93
CA ASP A 65 -14.89 0.20 14.30
C ASP A 65 -13.43 0.56 14.58
N LEU A 66 -12.48 -0.27 14.16
CA LEU A 66 -11.05 0.01 14.26
C LEU A 66 -10.66 1.26 13.45
N LEU A 67 -11.26 1.44 12.27
CA LEU A 67 -10.95 2.54 11.35
C LEU A 67 -11.67 3.85 11.68
N ARG A 68 -12.60 3.84 12.65
CA ARG A 68 -13.46 4.99 12.99
C ARG A 68 -12.69 6.32 13.15
N PRO A 69 -11.52 6.37 13.81
CA PRO A 69 -10.76 7.61 13.97
C PRO A 69 -10.21 8.21 12.66
N LEU A 70 -10.11 7.42 11.58
CA LEU A 70 -9.55 7.87 10.30
C LEU A 70 -10.59 8.49 9.36
N GLY A 71 -11.89 8.34 9.67
CA GLY A 71 -12.98 8.70 8.75
C GLY A 71 -13.06 7.77 7.53
N LEU A 72 -14.18 7.83 6.79
CA LEU A 72 -14.48 6.90 5.68
C LEU A 72 -14.42 5.42 6.09
N HIS A 73 -14.61 5.13 7.37
CA HIS A 73 -14.30 3.85 7.98
C HIS A 73 -15.10 2.68 7.39
N GLU A 74 -16.41 2.87 7.13
CA GLU A 74 -17.25 1.84 6.51
C GLU A 74 -16.80 1.51 5.09
N LYS A 75 -16.51 2.55 4.29
CA LYS A 75 -16.05 2.39 2.90
C LYS A 75 -14.70 1.69 2.88
N ARG A 76 -13.78 2.07 3.76
CA ARG A 76 -12.46 1.43 3.87
C ARG A 76 -12.55 -0.01 4.37
N ALA A 77 -13.39 -0.30 5.35
CA ALA A 77 -13.57 -1.66 5.86
C ALA A 77 -14.06 -2.60 4.75
N LYS A 78 -15.09 -2.19 3.99
CA LYS A 78 -15.56 -2.93 2.82
C LYS A 78 -14.46 -3.10 1.78
N ALA A 79 -13.69 -2.04 1.52
CA ALA A 79 -12.57 -2.11 0.59
C ALA A 79 -11.49 -3.10 1.03
N LEU A 80 -11.09 -3.13 2.30
CA LEU A 80 -10.08 -4.06 2.82
C LEU A 80 -10.50 -5.52 2.66
N VAL A 81 -11.75 -5.85 2.98
CA VAL A 81 -12.28 -7.22 2.84
C VAL A 81 -12.36 -7.62 1.36
N GLN A 82 -12.99 -6.79 0.52
CA GLN A 82 -13.15 -7.09 -0.90
C GLN A 82 -11.82 -7.14 -1.64
N PHE A 83 -10.93 -6.17 -1.41
CA PHE A 83 -9.56 -6.17 -1.94
C PHE A 83 -8.85 -7.48 -1.62
N SER A 84 -8.90 -7.92 -0.36
CA SER A 84 -8.19 -9.12 0.09
C SER A 84 -8.76 -10.39 -0.56
N ALA A 85 -10.07 -10.46 -0.78
CA ALA A 85 -10.70 -11.56 -1.51
C ALA A 85 -10.28 -11.57 -2.99
N GLU A 86 -10.30 -10.40 -3.65
CA GLU A 86 -9.89 -10.26 -5.05
C GLU A 86 -8.40 -10.54 -5.25
N PHE A 87 -7.56 -10.12 -4.31
CA PHE A 87 -6.11 -10.36 -4.31
C PHE A 87 -5.79 -11.87 -4.39
N LEU A 88 -6.60 -12.72 -3.76
CA LEU A 88 -6.40 -14.18 -3.73
C LEU A 88 -7.07 -14.93 -4.90
N SER A 89 -8.19 -14.41 -5.41
CA SER A 89 -9.07 -15.16 -6.30
C SER A 89 -9.02 -14.74 -7.75
N ARG A 90 -8.61 -13.49 -8.03
CA ARG A 90 -8.51 -12.99 -9.41
C ARG A 90 -7.14 -13.32 -9.99
N ASP A 91 -7.12 -13.54 -11.30
CA ASP A 91 -5.88 -13.53 -12.07
C ASP A 91 -5.55 -12.07 -12.41
N TRP A 92 -4.60 -11.48 -11.70
CA TRP A 92 -4.21 -10.08 -11.84
C TRP A 92 -2.69 -9.96 -11.95
N ILE A 93 -2.26 -8.99 -12.76
CA ILE A 93 -0.84 -8.65 -12.94
C ILE A 93 -0.54 -7.32 -12.26
N TYR A 94 -1.36 -6.30 -12.53
CA TYR A 94 -1.29 -4.99 -11.89
C TYR A 94 -2.48 -4.77 -10.96
N PRO A 95 -2.25 -4.18 -9.77
CA PRO A 95 -3.23 -4.20 -8.71
C PRO A 95 -4.32 -3.13 -8.88
N ASP A 96 -4.21 -2.18 -9.80
CA ASP A 96 -5.27 -1.21 -10.13
C ASP A 96 -6.55 -1.87 -10.69
N THR A 97 -6.45 -3.15 -11.09
CA THR A 97 -7.63 -3.95 -11.44
C THR A 97 -8.40 -4.46 -10.22
N LEU A 98 -7.80 -4.43 -9.03
CA LEU A 98 -8.37 -4.91 -7.77
C LEU A 98 -9.16 -3.80 -7.07
N TYR A 99 -10.29 -4.17 -6.46
CA TYR A 99 -11.14 -3.22 -5.76
C TYR A 99 -10.36 -2.44 -4.69
N GLY A 100 -10.54 -1.11 -4.67
CA GLY A 100 -9.93 -0.23 -3.68
C GLY A 100 -8.49 0.21 -3.98
N ILE A 101 -7.86 -0.34 -5.02
CA ILE A 101 -6.52 0.07 -5.46
C ILE A 101 -6.64 1.01 -6.66
N GLY A 102 -6.18 2.24 -6.50
CA GLY A 102 -6.07 3.21 -7.59
C GLY A 102 -4.63 3.41 -8.05
N LYS A 103 -4.41 4.44 -8.88
CA LYS A 103 -3.10 4.82 -9.41
C LYS A 103 -1.99 4.88 -8.34
N TYR A 104 -2.26 5.50 -7.19
CA TYR A 104 -1.29 5.57 -6.10
C TYR A 104 -0.83 4.18 -5.60
N GLY A 105 -1.75 3.25 -5.41
CA GLY A 105 -1.43 1.89 -4.96
C GLY A 105 -0.71 1.09 -6.04
N SER A 106 -1.12 1.24 -7.30
CA SER A 106 -0.46 0.59 -8.44
C SER A 106 0.96 1.12 -8.68
N ASP A 107 1.16 2.44 -8.64
CA ASP A 107 2.49 3.05 -8.72
C ASP A 107 3.37 2.61 -7.54
N SER A 108 2.82 2.55 -6.32
CA SER A 108 3.55 2.02 -5.15
C SER A 108 3.98 0.57 -5.36
N TYR A 109 3.10 -0.28 -5.87
CA TYR A 109 3.42 -1.68 -6.17
C TYR A 109 4.52 -1.81 -7.23
N ARG A 110 4.40 -1.06 -8.33
CA ARG A 110 5.38 -1.07 -9.41
C ARG A 110 6.76 -0.58 -8.95
N ILE A 111 6.81 0.47 -8.13
CA ILE A 111 8.07 1.01 -7.60
C ILE A 111 8.69 0.08 -6.56
N PHE A 112 7.94 -0.32 -5.53
CA PHE A 112 8.52 -0.98 -4.36
C PHE A 112 8.58 -2.50 -4.48
N PHE A 113 7.59 -3.14 -5.12
CA PHE A 113 7.52 -4.59 -5.23
C PHE A 113 8.15 -5.10 -6.53
N LEU A 114 7.72 -4.60 -7.69
CA LEU A 114 8.21 -5.08 -8.99
C LEU A 114 9.58 -4.52 -9.39
N GLY A 115 9.90 -3.29 -8.97
CA GLY A 115 11.12 -2.60 -9.38
C GLY A 115 11.04 -1.93 -10.76
N GLU A 116 9.82 -1.75 -11.29
CA GLU A 116 9.53 -1.05 -12.55
C GLU A 116 9.57 0.48 -12.39
N TRP A 117 10.29 1.00 -11.40
CA TRP A 117 10.23 2.41 -11.00
C TRP A 117 10.61 3.38 -12.13
N LYS A 118 11.44 2.95 -13.10
CA LYS A 118 11.81 3.75 -14.29
C LYS A 118 10.63 4.01 -15.22
N ASP A 119 9.64 3.12 -15.23
CA ASP A 119 8.44 3.19 -16.10
C ASP A 119 7.21 3.73 -15.37
N VAL A 120 7.39 4.31 -14.19
CA VAL A 120 6.33 4.88 -13.35
C VAL A 120 6.41 6.40 -13.36
N LYS A 121 5.24 7.04 -13.44
CA LYS A 121 5.06 8.49 -13.28
C LYS A 121 4.06 8.74 -12.15
N PRO A 122 4.52 8.91 -10.91
CA PRO A 122 3.62 9.05 -9.77
C PRO A 122 2.95 10.42 -9.73
N GLU A 123 1.75 10.47 -9.16
CA GLU A 123 1.01 11.72 -8.91
C GLU A 123 0.95 12.07 -7.41
N ASP A 124 1.23 11.10 -6.54
CA ASP A 124 1.27 11.32 -5.10
C ASP A 124 2.52 12.11 -4.70
N HIS A 125 2.33 13.11 -3.82
CA HIS A 125 3.40 14.00 -3.40
C HIS A 125 4.58 13.27 -2.75
N LYS A 126 4.31 12.31 -1.84
CA LYS A 126 5.37 11.57 -1.14
C LYS A 126 6.03 10.55 -2.06
N LEU A 127 5.26 9.91 -2.93
CA LEU A 127 5.78 8.97 -3.91
C LEU A 127 6.69 9.67 -4.93
N ASN A 128 6.35 10.90 -5.33
CA ASN A 128 7.21 11.75 -6.16
C ASN A 128 8.55 12.07 -5.47
N LEU A 129 8.56 12.42 -4.17
CA LEU A 129 9.81 12.65 -3.44
C LEU A 129 10.74 11.44 -3.47
N TYR A 130 10.20 10.23 -3.24
CA TYR A 130 10.96 9.00 -3.30
C TYR A 130 11.45 8.68 -4.72
N HIS A 131 10.59 8.88 -5.73
CA HIS A 131 10.90 8.63 -7.13
C HIS A 131 11.98 9.56 -7.70
N ASP A 132 11.90 10.86 -7.39
CA ASP A 132 12.93 11.84 -7.77
C ASP A 132 14.28 11.52 -7.11
N TRP A 133 14.23 11.08 -5.85
CA TRP A 133 15.42 10.63 -5.13
C TRP A 133 16.01 9.35 -5.74
N LEU A 134 15.20 8.36 -6.15
CA LEU A 134 15.69 7.19 -6.87
C LEU A 134 16.42 7.58 -8.16
N TRP A 135 15.83 8.47 -8.96
CA TRP A 135 16.50 8.98 -10.16
C TRP A 135 17.83 9.67 -9.86
N LYS A 136 17.95 10.35 -8.72
CA LYS A 136 19.23 10.91 -8.27
C LYS A 136 20.23 9.81 -7.93
N GLN A 137 19.82 8.76 -7.20
CA GLN A 137 20.70 7.64 -6.87
C GLN A 137 21.19 6.89 -8.12
N GLU A 138 20.32 6.70 -9.11
CA GLU A 138 20.68 6.10 -10.40
C GLU A 138 21.77 6.90 -11.12
N ARG A 139 21.59 8.23 -11.23
CA ARG A 139 22.57 9.11 -11.88
C ARG A 139 23.92 9.12 -11.18
N GLU A 140 23.91 8.89 -9.87
CA GLU A 140 25.11 8.81 -9.02
C GLU A 140 25.72 7.40 -8.99
N GLY A 141 25.09 6.40 -9.63
CA GLY A 141 25.57 5.00 -9.67
C GLY A 141 25.42 4.28 -8.32
N LEU A 142 24.43 4.65 -7.51
CA LEU A 142 24.20 4.16 -6.15
C LEU A 142 23.07 3.11 -6.04
N LEU A 143 22.48 2.70 -7.16
CA LEU A 143 21.40 1.69 -7.24
C LEU A 143 21.89 0.32 -7.70
#